data_AF-A0A972W9Q4-F1
#
_entry.id   AF-A0A972W9Q4-F1
#
_cell.length_a   1.000
_cell.length_b   1.000
_cell.length_c   1.000
_cell.angle_alpha   90.00
_cell.angle_beta   90.00
_cell.angle_gamma   90.00
#
_symmetry.space_group_name_H-M   'P 1'
#
loop_
_entity.id
_entity.type
_entity.pdbx_description
1 polymer ?
#
loop_
_entity_poly.entity_id
_entity_poly.type
_entity_poly.pdbx_seq_one_letter_code
_entity_poly.pdbx_strand_id
1 'polypeptide(L)'
;MEILIFISVAVASYYLMSIVQTVLHRDFGHRKRIDAVFSAHAIGHHGQYNKHKLQSETFVELESHALNYYGIPIVVIAVLVYLLAGPLVMTAHLLGVFATFRWHIYLHEHYHLINSPFERFAWFREKRRLHFIHHIDARYNFAVVEFWIDRLMGTRKEA
;
A
#
# COMPACT_ATOMS: atom_id res chain seq x y z
N MET A 1 9.54 -23.39 18.59
CA MET A 1 10.24 -22.09 18.69
C MET A 1 10.40 -21.45 17.31
N GLU A 2 10.92 -22.16 16.31
CA GLU A 2 11.14 -21.64 14.95
C GLU A 2 9.87 -21.17 14.23
N ILE A 3 8.76 -21.90 14.35
CA ILE A 3 7.47 -21.48 13.76
C ILE A 3 6.99 -20.14 14.35
N LEU A 4 7.15 -19.93 15.66
CA LEU A 4 6.77 -18.68 16.30
C LEU A 4 7.65 -17.53 15.80
N ILE A 5 8.96 -17.74 15.71
CA ILE A 5 9.90 -16.77 15.13
C ILE A 5 9.47 -16.41 13.70
N PHE A 6 9.19 -17.42 12.88
CA PHE A 6 8.78 -17.23 11.49
C PHE A 6 7.50 -16.39 11.38
N ILE A 7 6.45 -16.76 12.12
CA ILE A 7 5.18 -16.01 12.10
C ILE A 7 5.38 -14.59 12.61
N SER A 8 6.10 -14.41 13.72
CA SER A 8 6.38 -13.08 14.28
C SER A 8 7.14 -12.19 13.29
N VAL A 9 8.16 -12.72 12.62
CA VAL A 9 8.93 -11.98 11.60
C VAL A 9 8.05 -11.63 10.41
N ALA A 10 7.23 -12.57 9.92
CA ALA A 10 6.34 -12.32 8.79
C ALA A 10 5.31 -11.22 9.12
N VAL A 11 4.69 -11.27 10.30
CA VAL A 11 3.72 -10.27 10.78
C VAL A 11 4.39 -8.91 11.01
N ALA A 12 5.55 -8.88 11.64
CA ALA A 12 6.31 -7.64 11.85
C ALA A 12 6.70 -7.00 10.51
N SER A 13 7.14 -7.83 9.55
CA SER A 13 7.47 -7.38 8.19
C SER A 13 6.24 -6.82 7.48
N TYR A 14 5.07 -7.42 7.68
CA TYR A 14 3.82 -6.92 7.11
C TYR A 14 3.47 -5.51 7.59
N TYR A 15 3.51 -5.28 8.89
CA TYR A 15 3.20 -3.96 9.44
C TYR A 15 4.27 -2.93 9.11
N LEU A 16 5.54 -3.31 9.15
CA LEU A 16 6.64 -2.45 8.70
C LEU A 16 6.43 -2.00 7.26
N MET A 17 6.11 -2.93 6.35
CA MET A 17 5.89 -2.60 4.96
C MET A 17 4.62 -1.78 4.74
N SER A 18 3.56 -2.01 5.51
CA SER A 18 2.36 -1.18 5.47
C SER A 18 2.66 0.29 5.83
N ILE A 19 3.54 0.51 6.82
CA ILE A 19 4.02 1.85 7.20
C ILE A 19 4.86 2.45 6.07
N VAL A 20 5.84 1.70 5.56
CA VAL A 20 6.69 2.15 4.45
C VAL A 20 5.85 2.55 3.24
N GLN A 21 4.91 1.71 2.81
CA GLN A 21 4.02 2.01 1.69
C GLN A 21 3.19 3.27 1.92
N THR A 22 2.68 3.49 3.15
CA THR A 22 1.93 4.70 3.50
C THR A 22 2.79 5.96 3.40
N VAL A 23 4.02 5.91 3.90
CA VAL A 23 4.99 7.01 3.80
C VAL A 23 5.35 7.28 2.34
N LEU A 24 5.62 6.22 1.56
CA LEU A 24 5.96 6.34 0.15
C LEU A 24 4.81 6.94 -0.66
N HIS A 25 3.58 6.51 -0.41
CA HIS A 25 2.38 7.05 -1.02
C HIS A 25 2.24 8.56 -0.72
N ARG A 26 2.39 8.97 0.54
CA ARG A 26 2.34 10.39 0.92
C ARG A 26 3.47 11.22 0.30
N ASP A 27 4.70 10.75 0.42
CA ASP A 27 5.88 11.58 0.19
C ASP A 27 6.41 11.50 -1.25
N PHE A 28 6.05 10.47 -2.00
CA PHE A 28 6.47 10.29 -3.39
C PHE A 28 5.29 10.11 -4.36
N GLY A 29 4.19 9.50 -3.92
CA GLY A 29 2.95 9.44 -4.70
C GLY A 29 2.27 10.81 -4.84
N HIS A 30 2.26 11.60 -3.76
CA HIS A 30 1.57 12.92 -3.69
C HIS A 30 2.48 14.13 -3.62
N ARG A 31 3.79 13.95 -3.65
CA ARG A 31 4.75 15.04 -3.78
C ARG A 31 5.69 14.75 -4.93
N LYS A 32 5.98 15.78 -5.71
CA LYS A 32 6.87 15.70 -6.89
C LYS A 32 8.35 15.57 -6.46
N ARG A 33 8.70 14.45 -5.85
CA ARG A 33 10.07 14.06 -5.48
C ARG A 33 10.69 13.11 -6.50
N ILE A 34 9.87 12.24 -7.08
CA ILE A 34 10.22 11.38 -8.20
C ILE A 34 9.12 11.56 -9.25
N ASP A 35 9.47 12.18 -10.38
CA ASP A 35 8.50 12.60 -11.40
C ASP A 35 7.65 11.44 -11.93
N ALA A 36 8.26 10.27 -12.17
CA ALA A 36 7.55 9.11 -12.67
C ALA A 36 6.51 8.58 -11.67
N VAL A 37 6.87 8.50 -10.38
CA VAL A 37 5.97 8.02 -9.31
C VAL A 37 4.82 9.01 -9.10
N PHE A 38 5.14 10.30 -8.99
CA PHE A 38 4.13 11.35 -8.83
C PHE A 38 3.18 11.41 -10.03
N SER A 39 3.70 11.34 -11.24
CA SER A 39 2.88 11.40 -12.46
C SER A 39 2.00 10.17 -12.61
N ALA A 40 2.52 8.98 -12.31
CA ALA A 40 1.72 7.76 -12.33
C ALA A 40 0.58 7.81 -11.31
N HIS A 41 0.85 8.29 -10.09
CA HIS A 41 -0.11 8.27 -9.00
C HIS A 41 -1.03 9.51 -8.96
N ALA A 42 -0.48 10.70 -8.67
CA ALA A 42 -1.28 11.92 -8.45
C ALA A 42 -1.92 12.48 -9.73
N ILE A 43 -1.33 12.22 -10.90
CA ILE A 43 -1.90 12.68 -12.19
C ILE A 43 -2.65 11.54 -12.88
N GLY A 44 -2.02 10.38 -13.03
CA GLY A 44 -2.59 9.23 -13.72
C GLY A 44 -3.74 8.61 -12.94
N HIS A 45 -3.41 7.96 -11.81
CA HIS A 45 -4.37 7.21 -11.01
C HIS A 45 -5.49 8.11 -10.45
N HIS A 46 -5.16 9.22 -9.79
CA HIS A 46 -6.17 10.19 -9.31
C HIS A 46 -6.93 10.90 -10.44
N GLY A 47 -6.33 11.06 -11.61
CA GLY A 47 -7.02 11.62 -12.79
C GLY A 47 -8.10 10.69 -13.33
N GLN A 48 -7.79 9.40 -13.47
CA GLN A 48 -8.76 8.37 -13.85
C GLN A 48 -9.83 8.17 -12.79
N TYR A 49 -9.42 8.10 -11.52
CA TYR A 49 -10.28 7.90 -10.37
C TYR A 49 -10.50 9.22 -9.61
N ASN A 50 -11.10 10.20 -10.27
CA ASN A 50 -11.37 11.49 -9.64
C ASN A 50 -12.68 11.48 -8.83
N LYS A 51 -12.97 12.59 -8.12
CA LYS A 51 -14.16 12.76 -7.28
C LYS A 51 -15.52 12.48 -7.96
N HIS A 52 -15.59 12.52 -9.29
CA HIS A 52 -16.82 12.23 -10.05
C HIS A 52 -16.87 10.79 -10.57
N LYS A 53 -15.75 10.06 -10.53
CA LYS A 53 -15.61 8.69 -11.03
C LYS A 53 -14.61 7.93 -10.18
N LEU A 54 -15.01 7.56 -8.97
CA LEU A 54 -14.14 6.82 -8.05
C LEU A 54 -14.04 5.32 -8.37
N GLN A 55 -14.87 4.82 -9.28
CA GLN A 55 -14.96 3.41 -9.61
C GLN A 55 -15.12 3.14 -11.11
N SER A 56 -14.78 1.93 -11.53
CA SER A 56 -14.92 1.43 -12.89
C SER A 56 -15.27 -0.07 -12.91
N GLU A 57 -15.74 -0.55 -14.06
CA GLU A 57 -16.01 -1.98 -14.26
C GLU A 57 -14.72 -2.81 -14.33
N THR A 58 -13.68 -2.24 -14.93
CA THR A 58 -12.33 -2.82 -15.02
C THR A 58 -11.32 -1.90 -14.34
N PHE A 59 -10.33 -2.48 -13.67
CA PHE A 59 -9.26 -1.72 -13.04
C PHE A 59 -8.27 -1.20 -14.09
N VAL A 60 -7.88 0.06 -13.98
CA VAL A 60 -6.88 0.67 -14.86
C VAL A 60 -5.54 0.71 -14.13
N GLU A 61 -4.66 -0.22 -14.47
CA GLU A 61 -3.35 -0.37 -13.83
C GLU A 61 -2.36 0.67 -14.36
N LEU A 62 -2.25 1.81 -13.66
CA LEU A 62 -1.32 2.90 -14.01
C LEU A 62 -0.07 2.94 -13.13
N GLU A 63 -0.05 2.19 -12.03
CA GLU A 63 0.97 2.30 -10.97
C GLU A 63 2.03 1.19 -11.02
N SER A 64 1.85 0.17 -11.84
CA SER A 64 2.74 -1.01 -11.91
C SER A 64 4.19 -0.62 -12.21
N HIS A 65 4.41 0.41 -13.02
CA HIS A 65 5.75 0.93 -13.32
C HIS A 65 6.39 1.72 -12.16
N ALA A 66 5.60 2.27 -11.23
CA ALA A 66 6.11 3.03 -10.10
C ALA A 66 6.78 2.12 -9.04
N LEU A 67 6.40 0.83 -8.98
CA LEU A 67 7.02 -0.17 -8.10
C LEU A 67 8.53 -0.33 -8.33
N ASN A 68 9.00 -0.13 -9.56
CA ASN A 68 10.41 -0.25 -9.91
C ASN A 68 11.29 0.76 -9.15
N TYR A 69 10.75 1.93 -8.78
CA TYR A 69 11.50 2.95 -8.03
C TYR A 69 11.71 2.58 -6.56
N TYR A 70 10.87 1.71 -6.01
CA TYR A 70 11.01 1.22 -4.63
C TYR A 70 11.78 -0.11 -4.54
N GLY A 71 11.96 -0.81 -5.67
CA GLY A 71 12.64 -2.10 -5.71
C GLY A 71 14.09 -2.06 -5.25
N ILE A 72 14.84 -1.01 -5.57
CA ILE A 72 16.28 -0.91 -5.25
C ILE A 72 16.53 -0.86 -3.72
N PRO A 73 15.89 0.04 -2.93
CA PRO A 73 16.04 0.04 -1.48
C PRO A 73 15.60 -1.29 -0.82
N ILE A 74 14.53 -1.91 -1.33
CA ILE A 74 14.00 -3.18 -0.81
C ILE A 74 15.01 -4.31 -0.99
N VAL A 75 15.65 -4.40 -2.16
CA VAL A 75 16.68 -5.41 -2.43
C VAL A 75 17.89 -5.23 -1.53
N VAL A 76 18.35 -3.99 -1.32
CA VAL A 76 19.48 -3.71 -0.41
C VAL A 76 19.15 -4.11 1.02
N ILE A 77 17.97 -3.75 1.53
CA ILE A 77 17.53 -4.15 2.87
C ILE A 77 17.40 -5.67 2.98
N ALA A 78 16.85 -6.33 1.96
CA ALA A 78 16.75 -7.79 1.93
C ALA A 78 18.14 -8.46 2.00
N VAL A 79 19.13 -7.98 1.24
CA VAL A 79 20.50 -8.51 1.33
C VAL A 79 21.10 -8.31 2.72
N LEU A 80 20.91 -7.14 3.34
CA LEU A 80 21.42 -6.86 4.69
C LEU A 80 20.76 -7.77 5.75
N VAL A 81 19.44 -7.96 5.68
CA VAL A 81 18.73 -8.88 6.59
C VAL A 81 19.21 -10.32 6.40
N TYR A 82 19.53 -10.73 5.17
CA TYR A 82 20.01 -12.09 4.87
C TYR A 82 21.35 -12.35 5.55
N LEU A 83 22.29 -11.41 5.39
CA LEU A 83 23.63 -11.52 5.95
C LEU A 83 23.64 -11.52 7.48
N LEU A 84 22.63 -10.92 8.13
CA LEU A 84 22.59 -10.75 9.59
C LEU A 84 21.72 -11.77 10.32
N ALA A 85 20.63 -12.26 9.73
CA ALA A 85 19.59 -13.01 10.46
C ALA A 85 19.45 -14.49 10.06
N GLY A 86 20.15 -14.92 9.00
CA GLY A 86 20.12 -16.29 8.50
C GLY A 86 18.86 -16.65 7.69
N PRO A 87 18.82 -17.87 7.09
CA PRO A 87 17.82 -18.21 6.08
C PRO A 87 16.37 -18.19 6.56
N LEU A 88 16.09 -18.71 7.76
CA LEU A 88 14.72 -18.79 8.29
C LEU A 88 14.07 -17.39 8.42
N VAL A 89 14.79 -16.44 9.02
CA VAL A 89 14.33 -15.07 9.23
C VAL A 89 14.21 -14.35 7.89
N MET A 90 15.16 -14.56 6.97
CA MET A 90 15.08 -14.00 5.62
C MET A 90 13.84 -14.48 4.88
N THR A 91 13.57 -15.79 4.87
CA THR A 91 12.38 -16.35 4.21
C THR A 91 11.10 -15.79 4.81
N ALA A 92 10.99 -15.73 6.14
CA ALA A 92 9.84 -15.14 6.81
C ALA A 92 9.63 -13.66 6.44
N HIS A 93 10.72 -12.90 6.41
CA HIS A 93 10.71 -11.48 6.05
C HIS A 93 10.23 -11.28 4.60
N LEU A 94 10.81 -11.99 3.63
CA LEU A 94 10.42 -11.90 2.22
C LEU A 94 8.96 -12.27 2.01
N LEU A 95 8.46 -13.29 2.70
CA LEU A 95 7.05 -13.67 2.63
C LEU A 95 6.14 -12.57 3.17
N GLY A 96 6.48 -11.97 4.32
CA GLY A 96 5.74 -10.83 4.86
C GLY A 96 5.74 -9.63 3.90
N VAL A 97 6.90 -9.28 3.35
CA VAL A 97 7.04 -8.20 2.35
C VAL A 97 6.17 -8.49 1.13
N PHE A 98 6.33 -9.66 0.51
CA PHE A 98 5.58 -10.05 -0.69
C PHE A 98 4.08 -10.07 -0.45
N ALA A 99 3.63 -10.67 0.65
CA ALA A 99 2.23 -10.72 1.02
C ALA A 99 1.64 -9.31 1.16
N THR A 100 2.38 -8.38 1.78
CA THR A 100 1.92 -7.00 1.97
C THR A 100 1.81 -6.25 0.66
N PHE A 101 2.80 -6.37 -0.23
CA PHE A 101 2.73 -5.76 -1.57
C PHE A 101 1.56 -6.30 -2.38
N ARG A 102 1.41 -7.63 -2.42
CA ARG A 102 0.31 -8.26 -3.15
C ARG A 102 -1.05 -7.84 -2.60
N TRP A 103 -1.16 -7.76 -1.26
CA TRP A 103 -2.37 -7.36 -0.58
C TRP A 103 -2.71 -5.88 -0.79
N HIS A 104 -1.70 -5.01 -0.76
CA HIS A 104 -1.85 -3.60 -1.10
C HIS A 104 -2.43 -3.41 -2.50
N ILE A 105 -1.80 -4.00 -3.52
CA ILE A 105 -2.26 -3.90 -4.91
C ILE A 105 -3.69 -4.44 -5.04
N TYR A 106 -3.95 -5.59 -4.43
CA TYR A 106 -5.25 -6.25 -4.51
C TYR A 106 -6.37 -5.42 -3.85
N LEU A 107 -6.13 -4.88 -2.65
CA LEU A 107 -7.09 -4.01 -1.99
C LEU A 107 -7.30 -2.72 -2.76
N HIS A 108 -6.22 -2.11 -3.25
CA HIS A 108 -6.29 -0.86 -4.01
C HIS A 108 -7.14 -1.02 -5.27
N GLU A 109 -6.86 -2.08 -6.06
CA GLU A 109 -7.68 -2.47 -7.20
C GLU A 109 -9.14 -2.64 -6.80
N HIS A 110 -9.38 -3.44 -5.77
CA HIS A 110 -10.73 -3.71 -5.33
C HIS A 110 -11.44 -2.48 -4.79
N TYR A 111 -10.78 -1.44 -4.27
CA TYR A 111 -11.45 -0.19 -3.90
C TYR A 111 -12.12 0.48 -5.10
N HIS A 112 -11.51 0.39 -6.29
CA HIS A 112 -12.01 1.03 -7.49
C HIS A 112 -12.96 0.16 -8.35
N LEU A 113 -13.13 -1.12 -8.03
CA LEU A 113 -14.08 -1.98 -8.75
C LEU A 113 -15.53 -1.79 -8.24
N ILE A 114 -16.47 -1.60 -9.16
CA ILE A 114 -17.90 -1.48 -8.83
C ILE A 114 -18.41 -2.75 -8.12
N ASN A 115 -18.11 -3.92 -8.68
CA ASN A 115 -18.62 -5.22 -8.21
C ASN A 115 -17.58 -6.02 -7.41
N SER A 116 -16.85 -5.38 -6.50
CA SER A 116 -15.88 -6.09 -5.67
C SER A 116 -16.59 -7.12 -4.77
N PRO A 117 -16.15 -8.40 -4.74
CA PRO A 117 -16.72 -9.41 -3.84
C PRO A 117 -16.52 -9.06 -2.35
N PHE A 118 -15.64 -8.11 -2.04
CA PHE A 118 -15.41 -7.63 -0.68
C PHE A 118 -16.48 -6.67 -0.17
N GLU A 119 -17.37 -6.17 -1.03
CA GLU A 119 -18.45 -5.25 -0.62
C GLU A 119 -19.38 -5.83 0.46
N ARG A 120 -19.47 -7.15 0.57
CA ARG A 120 -20.21 -7.81 1.66
C ARG A 120 -19.63 -7.54 3.05
N PHE A 121 -18.35 -7.20 3.16
CA PHE A 121 -17.67 -7.03 4.45
C PHE A 121 -17.62 -5.57 4.92
N ALA A 122 -18.08 -5.31 6.14
CA ALA A 122 -18.10 -3.96 6.71
C ALA A 122 -16.70 -3.32 6.81
N TRP A 123 -15.68 -4.11 7.18
CA TRP A 123 -14.30 -3.63 7.26
C TRP A 123 -13.78 -3.13 5.91
N PHE A 124 -14.19 -3.77 4.81
CA PHE A 124 -13.75 -3.39 3.47
C PHE A 124 -14.45 -2.10 3.02
N ARG A 125 -15.76 -2.01 3.24
CA ARG A 125 -16.53 -0.79 2.93
C ARG A 125 -15.97 0.44 3.64
N GLU A 126 -15.56 0.29 4.91
CA GLU A 126 -14.93 1.39 5.64
C GLU A 126 -13.57 1.78 5.06
N LYS A 127 -12.69 0.81 4.76
CA LYS A 127 -11.39 1.11 4.13
C LYS A 127 -11.55 1.76 2.76
N ARG A 128 -12.47 1.24 1.93
CA ARG A 128 -12.82 1.81 0.63
C ARG A 128 -13.30 3.25 0.78
N ARG A 129 -14.18 3.53 1.75
CA ARG A 129 -14.69 4.88 2.02
C ARG A 129 -13.56 5.85 2.36
N LEU A 130 -12.62 5.44 3.21
CA LEU A 130 -11.46 6.27 3.56
C LEU A 130 -10.53 6.52 2.37
N HIS A 131 -10.33 5.51 1.52
CA HIS A 131 -9.62 5.63 0.25
C HIS A 131 -10.33 6.59 -0.70
N PHE A 132 -11.66 6.56 -0.79
CA PHE A 132 -12.41 7.53 -1.60
C PHE A 132 -12.29 8.95 -1.08
N ILE A 133 -12.27 9.15 0.24
CA ILE A 133 -11.95 10.46 0.83
C ILE A 133 -10.55 10.91 0.41
N HIS A 134 -9.57 10.01 0.35
CA HIS A 134 -8.23 10.32 -0.17
C HIS A 134 -8.28 10.82 -1.63
N HIS A 135 -9.05 10.18 -2.50
CA HIS A 135 -9.24 10.63 -3.88
C HIS A 135 -9.96 11.99 -4.01
N ILE A 136 -10.81 12.33 -3.04
CA ILE A 136 -11.50 13.61 -3.00
C ILE A 136 -10.59 14.71 -2.42
N ASP A 137 -9.78 14.38 -1.43
CA ASP A 137 -8.86 15.27 -0.73
C ASP A 137 -7.53 14.56 -0.44
N ALA A 138 -6.62 14.61 -1.42
CA ALA A 138 -5.35 13.88 -1.45
C ALA A 138 -4.30 14.33 -0.41
N ARG A 139 -4.72 15.10 0.60
CA ARG A 139 -3.89 15.50 1.76
C ARG A 139 -4.01 14.51 2.92
N TYR A 140 -4.96 13.58 2.87
CA TYR A 140 -5.33 12.68 3.96
C TYR A 140 -5.41 11.23 3.49
N ASN A 141 -5.45 10.30 4.44
CA ASN A 141 -5.76 8.88 4.23
C ASN A 141 -4.82 8.20 3.21
N PHE A 142 -3.51 8.29 3.43
CA PHE A 142 -2.51 7.72 2.53
C PHE A 142 -2.33 6.21 2.70
N ALA A 143 -2.80 5.61 3.80
CA ALA A 143 -2.73 4.16 3.91
C ALA A 143 -3.72 3.52 2.94
N VAL A 144 -3.36 2.38 2.37
CA VAL A 144 -4.27 1.55 1.57
C VAL A 144 -4.70 0.33 2.38
N VAL A 145 -3.74 -0.30 3.07
CA VAL A 145 -3.98 -1.53 3.83
C VAL A 145 -4.43 -1.23 5.25
N GLU A 146 -3.67 -0.40 5.97
CA GLU A 146 -3.79 -0.23 7.42
C GLU A 146 -4.02 1.23 7.80
N PHE A 147 -5.27 1.72 7.69
CA PHE A 147 -5.61 3.13 7.96
C PHE A 147 -5.48 3.58 9.43
N TRP A 148 -5.05 2.73 10.36
CA TRP A 148 -4.61 3.19 11.67
C TRP A 148 -3.26 3.93 11.58
N ILE A 149 -2.47 3.67 10.54
CA ILE A 149 -1.20 4.35 10.28
C ILE A 149 -1.45 5.85 10.04
N ASP A 150 -2.49 6.21 9.30
CA ASP A 150 -2.89 7.61 9.12
C ASP A 150 -3.27 8.30 10.44
N ARG A 151 -3.81 7.56 11.43
CA ARG A 151 -4.07 8.13 12.76
C ARG A 151 -2.76 8.47 13.47
N LEU A 152 -1.79 7.56 13.42
CA LEU A 152 -0.47 7.81 14.00
C LEU A 152 0.27 8.96 13.30
N MET A 153 0.08 9.10 11.99
CA MET A 153 0.71 10.14 11.19
C MET A 153 -0.03 11.48 11.23
N GLY A 154 -1.19 11.56 11.87
CA GLY A 154 -2.04 12.76 11.89
C GLY A 154 -2.65 13.11 10.53
N THR A 155 -2.79 12.12 9.64
CA THR A 155 -3.31 12.27 8.27
C THR A 155 -4.66 11.60 8.07
N ARG A 156 -5.31 11.11 9.13
CA ARG A 156 -6.63 10.48 9.06
C ARG A 156 -7.75 11.51 8.90
N LYS A 157 -8.64 11.29 7.93
CA LYS A 157 -9.88 12.06 7.73
C LYS A 157 -11.08 11.14 7.57
N GLU A 158 -12.13 11.38 8.35
CA GLU A 158 -13.33 10.53 8.37
C GLU A 158 -14.55 11.16 7.71
N ALA A 159 -14.53 12.48 7.43
CA ALA A 159 -15.55 13.23 6.69
C ALA A 159 -14.90 14.36 5.89
#